data_AF-A0A974P3U8-F1
#
_entry.id   AF-A0A974P3U8-F1
#
_cell.length_a   1.000
_cell.length_b   1.000
_cell.length_c   1.000
_cell.angle_alpha   90.00
_cell.angle_beta   90.00
_cell.angle_gamma   90.00
#
_symmetry.space_group_name_H-M   'P 1'
#
loop_
_entity.id
_entity.type
_entity.pdbx_description
1 polymer ?
#
loop_
_entity_poly.entity_id
_entity_poly.type
_entity_poly.pdbx_seq_one_letter_code
_entity_poly.pdbx_strand_id
1 'polypeptide(L)'
;MQGYGVDNSFAGAVILALFCLAGSAAFLQAPPALFTSTRRATPSAVDDGLKAQDRVALDRLNALMQDGEIWRREGLTIGDVAREVAVPEHRLRRLINTHLGHRNFAAFLNARRIEAARAFLSAAPAWPSPPWPLTWAMHRSAPSTARSRTPPA
;
A
#
# COMPACT_ATOMS: atom_id res chain seq x y z
N MET A 1 43.81 6.77 -45.44
CA MET A 1 43.12 7.42 -44.31
C MET A 1 41.75 6.80 -44.15
N GLN A 2 41.54 6.02 -43.07
CA GLN A 2 40.27 5.83 -42.33
C GLN A 2 40.25 4.46 -41.65
N GLY A 3 40.38 4.47 -40.32
CA GLY A 3 40.35 3.31 -39.45
C GLY A 3 40.13 3.72 -37.99
N TYR A 4 39.10 4.53 -37.73
CA TYR A 4 38.77 5.06 -36.38
C TYR A 4 37.29 4.84 -36.00
N GLY A 5 36.57 3.94 -36.69
CA GLY A 5 35.11 3.89 -36.63
C GLY A 5 34.49 2.87 -35.67
N VAL A 6 35.24 1.89 -35.17
CA VAL A 6 34.69 0.78 -34.36
C VAL A 6 35.10 0.85 -32.90
N ASP A 7 36.33 1.25 -32.59
CA ASP A 7 36.84 1.23 -31.21
C ASP A 7 36.14 2.27 -30.31
N ASN A 8 35.80 3.43 -30.87
CA ASN A 8 35.17 4.53 -30.13
C ASN A 8 33.68 4.25 -29.81
N SER A 9 32.98 3.50 -30.66
CA SER A 9 31.57 3.12 -30.46
C SER A 9 31.43 2.03 -29.41
N PHE A 10 32.34 1.04 -29.41
CA PHE A 10 32.40 0.03 -28.36
C PHE A 10 32.78 0.64 -27.01
N ALA A 11 33.76 1.54 -26.98
CA ALA A 11 34.12 2.27 -25.77
C ALA A 11 32.93 3.08 -25.21
N GLY A 12 32.18 3.79 -26.07
CA GLY A 12 30.98 4.52 -25.68
C GLY A 12 29.88 3.61 -25.12
N ALA A 13 29.63 2.45 -25.74
CA ALA A 13 28.65 1.48 -25.28
C ALA A 13 29.01 0.89 -23.90
N VAL A 14 30.30 0.60 -23.67
CA VAL A 14 30.78 0.11 -22.36
C VAL A 14 30.62 1.19 -21.28
N ILE A 15 30.93 2.45 -21.58
CA ILE A 15 30.76 3.57 -20.63
C ILE A 15 29.28 3.76 -20.28
N LEU A 16 28.39 3.73 -21.27
CA LEU A 16 26.93 3.81 -21.04
C LEU A 16 26.42 2.63 -20.22
N ALA A 17 26.86 1.41 -20.52
CA ALA A 17 26.48 0.22 -19.77
C ALA A 17 26.92 0.31 -18.31
N LEU A 18 28.16 0.73 -18.06
CA LEU A 18 28.69 0.93 -16.70
C LEU A 18 27.95 2.04 -15.96
N PHE A 19 27.61 3.14 -16.63
CA PHE A 19 26.84 4.24 -16.04
C PHE A 19 25.42 3.80 -15.66
N CYS A 20 24.74 3.05 -16.54
CA CYS A 20 23.43 2.48 -16.25
C CYS A 20 23.48 1.48 -15.08
N LEU A 21 24.51 0.61 -15.05
CA LEU A 21 24.68 -0.35 -13.95
C LEU A 21 24.96 0.35 -12.63
N ALA A 22 25.84 1.35 -12.61
CA ALA A 22 26.15 2.15 -11.43
C ALA A 22 24.94 2.94 -10.93
N GLY A 23 24.18 3.58 -11.84
CA GLY A 23 22.95 4.29 -11.50
C GLY A 23 21.87 3.36 -10.95
N SER A 24 21.70 2.18 -11.54
CA SER A 24 20.75 1.17 -11.05
C SER A 24 21.17 0.64 -9.68
N ALA A 25 22.46 0.36 -9.46
CA ALA A 25 22.98 -0.07 -8.17
C ALA A 25 22.78 1.03 -7.10
N ALA A 26 23.02 2.30 -7.43
CA ALA A 26 22.77 3.42 -6.52
C ALA A 26 21.27 3.59 -6.21
N PHE A 27 20.38 3.35 -7.18
CA PHE A 27 18.94 3.40 -6.98
C PHE A 27 18.41 2.23 -6.14
N LEU A 28 18.96 1.02 -6.31
CA LEU A 28 18.66 -0.12 -5.42
C LEU A 28 19.24 0.07 -4.01
N GLN A 29 20.29 0.86 -3.86
CA GLN A 29 20.83 1.31 -2.58
C GLN A 29 20.10 2.53 -2.01
N ALA A 30 18.97 2.96 -2.60
CA ALA A 30 18.13 3.99 -2.02
C ALA A 30 17.91 3.68 -0.53
N PRO A 31 18.29 4.59 0.39
CA PRO A 31 18.23 4.33 1.80
C PRO A 31 16.82 3.83 2.15
N PRO A 32 16.66 2.76 2.94
CA PRO A 32 15.35 2.34 3.39
C PRO A 32 14.62 3.50 4.06
N ALA A 33 15.33 4.52 4.56
CA ALA A 33 14.81 5.79 5.07
C ALA A 33 13.95 6.61 4.09
N LEU A 34 14.15 6.51 2.76
CA LEU A 34 13.29 7.18 1.77
C LEU A 34 11.95 6.44 1.60
N PHE A 35 11.97 5.10 1.64
CA PHE A 35 10.76 4.28 1.61
C PHE A 35 10.08 4.15 2.99
N THR A 36 10.83 4.40 4.08
CA THR A 36 10.32 4.57 5.45
C THR A 36 10.19 6.04 5.84
N SER A 37 10.03 6.94 4.86
CA SER A 37 9.55 8.31 5.10
C SER A 37 8.03 8.34 5.30
N THR A 38 7.50 7.36 6.03
CA THR A 38 6.36 7.61 6.91
C THR A 38 6.99 7.82 8.27
N ARG A 39 7.19 9.08 8.62
CA ARG A 39 7.54 9.54 9.97
C ARG A 39 6.99 8.54 10.97
N ARG A 40 7.86 7.77 11.63
CA ARG A 40 7.54 7.16 12.91
C ARG A 40 7.13 8.36 13.75
N ALA A 41 5.82 8.60 13.86
CA ALA A 41 5.33 9.45 14.91
C ALA A 41 5.94 8.82 16.15
N THR A 42 6.91 9.50 16.75
CA THR A 42 7.48 9.12 18.03
C THR A 42 6.24 8.82 18.87
N PRO A 43 6.00 7.56 19.28
CA PRO A 43 4.96 7.32 20.24
C PRO A 43 5.41 8.17 21.41
N SER A 44 4.66 9.23 21.69
CA SER A 44 4.86 10.00 22.91
C SER A 44 4.66 8.97 24.00
N ALA A 45 5.79 8.46 24.51
CA ALA A 45 5.90 7.48 25.55
C ALA A 45 5.45 8.18 26.83
N VAL A 46 4.15 8.40 26.92
CA VAL A 46 3.45 8.40 28.19
C VAL A 46 2.87 7.00 28.25
N ASP A 47 3.74 6.07 28.64
CA ASP A 47 3.37 4.73 29.07
C ASP A 47 2.61 4.86 30.39
N ASP A 48 1.37 5.34 30.27
CA ASP A 48 0.35 4.99 31.24
C ASP A 48 -0.21 3.68 30.72
N GLY A 49 0.11 2.56 31.38
CA GLY A 49 -0.43 1.24 31.02
C GLY A 49 -1.92 1.33 30.69
N LEU A 50 -2.36 0.59 29.65
CA LEU A 50 -3.71 0.67 29.06
C LEU A 50 -4.76 1.00 30.12
N LYS A 51 -5.28 2.24 30.10
CA LYS A 51 -6.32 2.67 31.03
C LYS A 51 -7.52 1.74 30.85
N ALA A 52 -8.26 1.48 31.93
CA ALA A 52 -9.43 0.59 31.88
C ALA A 52 -10.43 1.02 30.78
N GLN A 53 -10.60 2.33 30.57
CA GLN A 53 -11.43 2.88 29.50
C GLN A 53 -10.92 2.54 28.09
N ASP A 54 -9.60 2.53 27.89
CA ASP A 54 -8.99 2.23 26.59
C ASP A 54 -9.13 0.73 26.27
N ARG A 55 -9.04 -0.13 27.29
CA ARG A 55 -9.35 -1.57 27.14
C ARG A 55 -10.79 -1.79 26.70
N VAL A 56 -11.74 -1.16 27.41
CA VAL A 56 -13.17 -1.26 27.05
C VAL A 56 -13.44 -0.75 25.63
N ALA A 57 -12.76 0.33 25.21
CA ALA A 57 -12.88 0.84 23.85
C ALA A 57 -12.33 -0.14 22.80
N LEU A 58 -11.19 -0.78 23.08
CA LEU A 58 -10.60 -1.80 22.20
C LEU A 58 -11.47 -3.06 22.14
N ASP A 59 -12.06 -3.48 23.26
CA ASP A 59 -12.97 -4.64 23.30
C ASP A 59 -14.21 -4.38 22.45
N ARG A 60 -14.82 -3.19 22.58
CA ARG A 60 -15.94 -2.77 21.72
C ARG A 60 -15.56 -2.69 20.26
N LEU A 61 -14.38 -2.14 19.94
CA LEU A 61 -13.86 -2.09 18.57
C LEU A 61 -13.69 -3.51 18.01
N ASN A 62 -13.14 -4.45 18.80
CA ASN A 62 -12.97 -5.83 18.39
C ASN A 62 -14.33 -6.51 18.14
N ALA A 63 -15.30 -6.35 19.05
CA ALA A 63 -16.66 -6.87 18.86
C ALA A 63 -17.31 -6.31 17.58
N LEU A 64 -17.17 -5.00 17.34
CA LEU A 64 -17.69 -4.37 16.13
C LEU A 64 -17.05 -4.91 14.84
N MET A 65 -15.77 -5.32 14.91
CA MET A 65 -15.02 -5.86 13.77
C MET A 65 -15.23 -7.37 13.55
N GLN A 66 -15.52 -8.12 14.61
CA GLN A 66 -15.76 -9.56 14.56
C GLN A 66 -17.23 -9.88 14.32
N ASP A 67 -18.12 -9.35 15.16
CA ASP A 67 -19.55 -9.67 15.15
C ASP A 67 -20.33 -8.75 14.21
N GLY A 68 -19.99 -7.45 14.24
CA GLY A 68 -20.71 -6.44 13.47
C GLY A 68 -20.30 -6.35 12.00
N GLU A 69 -19.20 -7.00 11.60
CA GLU A 69 -18.59 -6.93 10.27
C GLU A 69 -18.57 -5.53 9.63
N ILE A 70 -18.49 -4.46 10.45
CA ILE A 70 -18.63 -3.08 9.98
C ILE A 70 -17.61 -2.74 8.89
N TRP A 71 -16.47 -3.44 8.91
CA TRP A 71 -15.39 -3.34 7.93
C TRP A 71 -15.83 -3.59 6.49
N ARG A 72 -16.96 -4.28 6.25
CA ARG A 72 -17.53 -4.48 4.90
C ARG A 72 -18.17 -3.23 4.31
N ARG A 73 -18.56 -2.25 5.15
CA ARG A 73 -19.24 -1.04 4.70
C ARG A 73 -18.33 -0.19 3.81
N GLU A 74 -18.86 0.21 2.66
CA GLU A 74 -18.19 1.17 1.77
C GLU A 74 -18.15 2.57 2.38
N GLY A 75 -17.07 3.31 2.11
CA GLY A 75 -16.91 4.66 2.64
C GLY A 75 -16.80 4.76 4.17
N LEU A 76 -16.57 3.64 4.88
CA LEU A 76 -16.43 3.64 6.34
C LEU A 76 -15.31 4.57 6.79
N THR A 77 -15.65 5.55 7.62
CA THR A 77 -14.69 6.50 8.19
C THR A 77 -14.35 6.16 9.65
N ILE A 78 -13.25 6.71 10.13
CA ILE A 78 -12.90 6.61 11.57
C ILE A 78 -13.96 7.28 12.45
N GLY A 79 -14.63 8.34 11.97
CA GLY A 79 -15.69 9.01 12.71
C GLY A 79 -16.92 8.13 12.89
N ASP A 80 -17.24 7.28 11.91
CA ASP A 80 -18.30 6.29 12.02
C ASP A 80 -17.98 5.26 13.10
N VAL A 81 -16.78 4.69 13.07
CA VAL A 81 -16.34 3.71 14.07
C VAL A 81 -16.23 4.32 15.46
N ALA A 82 -15.76 5.55 15.57
CA ALA A 82 -15.66 6.27 16.84
C ALA A 82 -17.02 6.48 17.51
N ARG A 83 -18.07 6.77 16.72
CA ARG A 83 -19.45 6.88 17.20
C ARG A 83 -19.97 5.55 17.74
N GLU A 84 -19.78 4.46 17.01
CA GLU A 84 -20.23 3.12 17.43
C GLU A 84 -19.52 2.62 18.70
N VAL A 85 -18.23 2.89 18.83
CA VAL A 85 -17.43 2.53 20.02
C VAL A 85 -17.70 3.48 21.20
N ALA A 86 -18.40 4.60 20.95
CA ALA A 86 -18.70 5.67 21.89
C ALA A 86 -17.44 6.35 22.46
N VAL A 87 -16.48 6.66 21.59
CA VAL A 87 -15.23 7.37 21.94
C VAL A 87 -14.94 8.52 20.98
N PRO A 88 -14.20 9.56 21.39
CA PRO A 88 -13.76 10.60 20.48
C PRO A 88 -12.85 10.06 19.36
N GLU A 89 -12.98 10.59 18.14
CA GLU A 89 -12.20 10.17 16.97
C GLU A 89 -10.68 10.24 17.20
N HIS A 90 -10.22 11.35 17.79
CA HIS A 90 -8.80 11.55 18.08
C HIS A 90 -8.25 10.47 19.03
N ARG A 91 -9.06 10.02 20.00
CA ARG A 91 -8.70 8.97 20.95
C ARG A 91 -8.63 7.63 20.24
N LEU A 92 -9.64 7.29 19.43
CA LEU A 92 -9.63 6.07 18.64
C LEU A 92 -8.41 6.01 17.70
N ARG A 93 -8.07 7.11 17.04
CA ARG A 93 -6.87 7.19 16.19
C ARG A 93 -5.59 6.91 16.98
N ARG A 94 -5.46 7.48 18.19
CA ARG A 94 -4.32 7.20 19.08
C ARG A 94 -4.28 5.72 19.47
N LEU A 95 -5.41 5.13 19.85
CA LEU A 95 -5.50 3.71 20.22
C LEU A 95 -5.07 2.79 19.08
N ILE A 96 -5.56 3.04 17.86
CA ILE A 96 -5.20 2.27 16.67
C ILE A 96 -3.69 2.40 16.37
N ASN A 97 -3.17 3.63 16.44
CA ASN A 97 -1.78 3.90 16.09
C ASN A 97 -0.78 3.36 17.12
N THR A 98 -1.12 3.41 18.42
CA THR A 98 -0.21 3.02 19.50
C THR A 98 -0.40 1.57 19.91
N HIS A 99 -1.64 1.12 20.15
CA HIS A 99 -1.89 -0.21 20.73
C HIS A 99 -2.15 -1.30 19.68
N LEU A 100 -2.69 -0.95 18.51
CA LEU A 100 -2.87 -1.93 17.42
C LEU A 100 -1.72 -1.92 16.40
N GLY A 101 -0.79 -0.97 16.51
CA GLY A 101 0.40 -0.91 15.65
C GLY A 101 0.14 -0.51 14.19
N HIS A 102 -1.06 -0.02 13.86
CA HIS A 102 -1.38 0.42 12.51
C HIS A 102 -1.07 1.90 12.31
N ARG A 103 -0.39 2.28 11.23
CA ARG A 103 -0.02 3.68 10.95
C ARG A 103 -1.21 4.65 10.86
N ASN A 104 -2.38 4.16 10.46
CA ASN A 104 -3.62 4.92 10.34
C ASN A 104 -4.83 3.97 10.28
N PHE A 105 -6.02 4.54 10.39
CA PHE A 105 -7.29 3.80 10.34
C PHE A 105 -7.48 3.02 9.03
N ALA A 106 -7.13 3.60 7.88
CA ALA A 106 -7.27 2.92 6.59
C ALA A 106 -6.38 1.66 6.50
N ALA A 107 -5.18 1.71 7.07
CA ALA A 107 -4.26 0.57 7.13
C ALA A 107 -4.80 -0.55 8.03
N PHE A 108 -5.41 -0.19 9.17
CA PHE A 108 -6.11 -1.13 10.03
C PHE A 108 -7.28 -1.81 9.30
N LEU A 109 -8.16 -1.02 8.68
CA LEU A 109 -9.31 -1.54 7.94
C LEU A 109 -8.91 -2.42 6.75
N ASN A 110 -7.89 -2.01 6.00
CA ASN A 110 -7.39 -2.77 4.87
C ASN A 110 -6.75 -4.09 5.30
N ALA A 111 -6.02 -4.13 6.42
CA ALA A 111 -5.47 -5.37 6.95
C ALA A 111 -6.59 -6.40 7.18
N ARG A 112 -7.69 -5.97 7.81
CA ARG A 112 -8.87 -6.82 8.06
C ARG A 112 -9.54 -7.29 6.77
N ARG A 113 -9.73 -6.40 5.79
CA ARG A 113 -10.32 -6.74 4.48
C ARG A 113 -9.46 -7.73 3.69
N ILE A 114 -8.14 -7.57 3.73
CA ILE A 114 -7.20 -8.47 3.05
C ILE A 114 -7.23 -9.85 3.71
N GLU A 115 -7.27 -9.92 5.04
CA GLU A 115 -7.42 -11.17 5.77
C GLU A 115 -8.71 -11.91 5.36
N ALA A 116 -9.85 -11.19 5.33
CA ALA A 116 -11.11 -11.76 4.87
C ALA A 116 -11.06 -12.22 3.40
N ALA A 117 -10.44 -11.43 2.51
CA ALA A 117 -10.26 -11.80 1.12
C ALA A 117 -9.38 -13.05 0.95
N ARG A 118 -8.32 -13.19 1.77
CA ARG A 118 -7.48 -14.39 1.78
C ARG A 118 -8.28 -15.62 2.18
N ALA A 119 -9.06 -15.53 3.26
CA ALA A 119 -9.93 -16.62 3.71
C ALA A 119 -10.94 -17.02 2.62
N PHE A 120 -11.57 -16.03 1.99
CA PHE A 120 -12.48 -16.26 0.86
C PHE A 120 -11.80 -16.97 -0.31
N LEU A 121 -10.62 -16.51 -0.72
CA LEU A 121 -9.86 -17.10 -1.83
C LEU A 121 -9.34 -18.51 -1.52
N SER A 122 -9.01 -18.82 -0.27
CA SER A 122 -8.61 -20.18 0.12
C SER A 122 -9.77 -21.17 0.14
N ALA A 123 -10.99 -20.69 0.39
CA ALA A 123 -12.18 -21.53 0.46
C ALA A 123 -12.89 -21.66 -0.89
N ALA A 124 -12.73 -20.69 -1.80
CA ALA A 124 -13.36 -20.71 -3.10
C ALA A 124 -12.69 -21.74 -4.04
N PRO A 125 -13.46 -22.66 -4.66
CA PRO A 125 -12.95 -23.42 -5.80
C PRO A 125 -12.58 -22.44 -6.92
N ALA A 126 -11.53 -22.77 -7.67
CA ALA A 126 -10.86 -21.97 -8.68
C ALA A 126 -11.76 -20.91 -9.36
N TRP A 127 -11.27 -19.66 -9.41
CA TRP A 127 -11.90 -18.52 -10.06
C TRP A 127 -12.68 -18.94 -11.31
N PRO A 128 -14.01 -18.68 -11.40
CA PRO A 128 -14.78 -19.05 -12.58
C PRO A 128 -14.14 -18.36 -13.78
N SER A 129 -13.76 -19.14 -14.80
CA SER A 129 -13.18 -18.62 -16.03
C SER A 129 -14.06 -17.47 -16.53
N PRO A 130 -13.50 -16.26 -16.74
CA PRO A 130 -14.33 -15.12 -17.04
C PRO A 130 -15.02 -15.33 -18.40
N PRO A 131 -16.27 -14.88 -18.57
CA PRO A 131 -17.07 -15.13 -19.78
C PRO A 131 -16.66 -14.26 -20.98
N TRP A 132 -15.57 -13.48 -20.87
CA TRP A 132 -15.11 -12.64 -21.97
C TRP A 132 -14.26 -13.45 -22.97
N PRO A 133 -14.38 -13.19 -24.29
CA PRO A 133 -13.63 -13.92 -25.32
C PRO A 133 -12.13 -13.62 -25.22
N LEU A 134 -11.26 -14.64 -25.32
CA LEU A 134 -9.80 -14.65 -25.08
C LEU A 134 -8.96 -13.50 -25.70
N THR A 135 -9.53 -12.61 -26.49
CA THR A 135 -8.88 -11.43 -27.08
C THR A 135 -8.30 -10.47 -26.04
N TRP A 136 -8.88 -10.35 -24.84
CA TRP A 136 -8.34 -9.48 -23.78
C TRP A 136 -7.14 -10.08 -23.01
N ALA A 137 -6.87 -11.38 -23.13
CA ALA A 137 -5.74 -12.03 -22.47
C ALA A 137 -4.38 -11.60 -23.06
N MET A 138 -4.36 -11.14 -24.32
CA MET A 138 -3.13 -10.79 -25.04
C MET A 138 -2.64 -9.35 -24.81
N HIS A 139 -3.47 -8.42 -24.32
CA HIS A 139 -3.08 -7.00 -24.19
C HIS A 139 -2.34 -6.66 -22.89
N ARG A 140 -2.11 -7.60 -21.96
CA ARG A 140 -1.35 -7.32 -20.71
C ARG A 140 0.17 -7.29 -20.88
N SER A 141 0.65 -6.68 -21.97
CA SER A 141 2.05 -6.28 -22.17
C SER A 141 2.13 -5.06 -23.08
N ALA A 142 1.84 -3.87 -22.54
CA ALA A 142 2.33 -2.62 -23.10
C ALA A 142 2.40 -1.55 -22.00
N PRO A 143 3.57 -0.93 -21.73
CA PRO A 143 3.65 0.19 -20.80
C PRO A 143 2.90 1.39 -21.35
N SER A 144 2.15 2.03 -20.46
CA SER A 144 1.50 3.32 -20.65
C SER A 144 2.53 4.39 -21.03
N THR A 145 2.51 4.85 -22.28
CA THR A 145 3.09 6.14 -22.65
C THR A 145 2.26 6.84 -23.71
N ALA A 146 2.20 8.16 -23.56
CA ALA A 146 1.81 9.16 -24.55
C ALA A 146 0.31 9.52 -24.64
N ARG A 147 -0.07 10.39 -23.70
CA ARG A 147 -0.95 11.54 -23.95
C ARG A 147 -0.41 12.36 -25.14
N SER A 148 -1.12 12.41 -26.26
CA SER A 148 -0.98 13.42 -27.33
C SER A 148 -2.34 14.12 -27.49
N ARG A 149 -2.49 15.35 -26.99
CA ARG A 149 -2.47 16.62 -27.77
C ARG A 149 -3.36 16.58 -29.04
N THR A 150 -4.39 17.43 -28.99
CA THR A 150 -5.34 18.04 -29.98
C THR A 150 -4.85 18.13 -31.43
N PRO A 151 -5.73 18.25 -32.50
CA PRO A 151 -6.68 19.38 -32.72
C PRO A 151 -7.87 19.04 -33.68
N PRO A 152 -8.53 19.95 -34.47
CA PRO A 152 -8.85 21.39 -34.34
C PRO A 152 -10.38 21.68 -34.46
N ALA A 153 -10.76 22.95 -34.26
CA ALA A 153 -11.79 23.63 -35.05
C ALA A 153 -11.27 25.01 -35.45
#